data_AF-A0A074YJR5-F1
#
_entry.id   AF-A0A074YJR5-F1
#
_cell.length_a   1.000
_cell.length_b   1.000
_cell.length_c   1.000
_cell.angle_alpha   90.00
_cell.angle_beta   90.00
_cell.angle_gamma   90.00
#
_symmetry.space_group_name_H-M   'P 1'
#
loop_
_entity.id
_entity.type
_entity.pdbx_description
1 polymer ?
#
loop_
_entity_poly.entity_id
_entity_poly.type
_entity_poly.pdbx_seq_one_letter_code
_entity_poly.pdbx_strand_id
1 'polypeptide(L)'
;MWKQYYAISGTWRGGEKEGAKVSISQTRPVTLGAKANDDSPINGTTLNLVVIDKVTPSFDKVDPEATSYNNAYEVVTGNDFTLADANDNNFFIGLASSPDGSKSSPTATFKPEPGNSYQIEPVNTYYITYGGTFAVGELLNVAKLSKKPLAIDFTTHKADVAVNHNADGTFVIVK
;
A
#
# COMPACT_ATOMS: atom_id res chain seq x y z
N MET A 1 -13.07 -7.35 -8.04
CA MET A 1 -11.65 -7.24 -8.41
C MET A 1 -11.45 -5.93 -9.17
N TRP A 2 -10.55 -5.06 -8.74
CA TRP A 2 -10.30 -3.78 -9.44
C TRP A 2 -9.70 -4.07 -10.82
N LYS A 3 -10.16 -3.36 -11.85
CA LYS A 3 -9.74 -3.58 -13.24
C LYS A 3 -8.32 -3.10 -13.52
N GLN A 4 -7.79 -2.19 -12.69
CA GLN A 4 -6.49 -1.57 -12.84
C GLN A 4 -6.00 -1.10 -11.47
N TYR A 5 -4.74 -1.38 -11.15
CA TYR A 5 -4.05 -0.83 -9.98
C TYR A 5 -3.21 0.39 -10.40
N TYR A 6 -3.04 1.32 -9.46
CA TYR A 6 -2.24 2.52 -9.67
C TYR A 6 -1.26 2.72 -8.53
N ALA A 7 0.02 2.77 -8.87
CA ALA A 7 1.05 3.24 -7.95
C ALA A 7 0.96 4.77 -7.83
N ILE A 8 1.21 5.29 -6.63
CA ILE A 8 1.29 6.72 -6.34
C ILE A 8 2.58 7.07 -5.62
N SER A 9 3.05 8.29 -5.87
CA SER A 9 4.10 8.94 -5.10
C SER A 9 3.68 10.37 -4.77
N GLY A 10 4.13 10.88 -3.64
CA GLY A 10 3.77 12.23 -3.22
C GLY A 10 4.31 12.65 -1.86
N THR A 11 3.74 13.74 -1.34
CA THR A 11 4.09 14.30 -0.04
C THR A 11 2.84 14.55 0.82
N TRP A 12 3.00 14.44 2.14
CA TRP A 12 1.99 14.89 3.10
C TRP A 12 2.32 16.30 3.58
N ARG A 13 1.30 17.15 3.75
CA ARG A 13 1.43 18.46 4.40
C ARG A 13 0.42 18.59 5.54
N GLY A 14 0.86 19.19 6.65
CA GLY A 14 0.03 19.40 7.84
C GLY A 14 0.08 18.23 8.83
N GLY A 15 -0.30 18.50 10.08
CA GLY A 15 -0.38 17.51 11.16
C GLY A 15 -1.82 17.27 11.65
N GLU A 16 -1.98 16.43 12.67
CA GLU A 16 -3.27 16.06 13.26
C GLU A 16 -4.14 17.26 13.65
N LYS A 17 -3.52 18.40 14.01
CA LYS A 17 -4.22 19.65 14.35
C LYS A 17 -4.72 20.47 13.15
N GLU A 18 -4.09 20.35 11.99
CA GLU A 18 -4.31 21.23 10.83
C GLU A 18 -5.11 20.55 9.71
N GLY A 19 -5.28 19.23 9.81
CA GLY A 19 -5.83 18.39 8.76
C GLY A 19 -4.75 18.02 7.75
N ALA A 20 -4.36 16.75 7.71
CA ALA A 20 -3.37 16.26 6.78
C ALA A 20 -3.88 16.43 5.33
N LYS A 21 -3.14 17.18 4.51
CA LYS A 21 -3.36 17.32 3.08
C LYS A 21 -2.39 16.40 2.34
N VAL A 22 -2.93 15.44 1.61
CA VAL A 22 -2.14 14.62 0.70
C VAL A 22 -1.96 15.35 -0.61
N SER A 23 -0.71 15.47 -1.05
CA SER A 23 -0.37 15.90 -2.41
C SER A 23 0.21 14.71 -3.16
N ILE A 24 -0.61 14.11 -4.03
CA ILE A 24 -0.15 13.08 -4.96
C ILE A 24 0.59 13.79 -6.09
N SER A 25 1.91 13.59 -6.18
CA SER A 25 2.74 14.16 -7.24
C SER A 25 2.52 13.43 -8.56
N GLN A 26 2.38 12.10 -8.50
CA GLN A 26 2.22 11.27 -9.68
C GLN A 26 1.44 10.01 -9.39
N THR A 27 0.68 9.58 -10.40
CA THR A 27 -0.03 8.31 -10.44
C THR A 27 0.41 7.55 -11.69
N ARG A 28 0.75 6.27 -11.56
CA ARG A 28 1.10 5.41 -12.70
C ARG A 28 0.31 4.10 -12.68
N PRO A 29 -0.29 3.67 -13.80
CA PRO A 29 -0.91 2.35 -13.88
C PRO A 29 0.17 1.28 -13.70
N VAL A 30 -0.16 0.24 -12.94
CA VAL A 30 0.73 -0.90 -12.70
C VAL A 30 -0.02 -2.22 -12.92
N THR A 31 0.69 -3.19 -13.45
CA THR A 31 0.26 -4.57 -13.57
C THR A 31 0.90 -5.38 -12.46
N LEU A 32 0.13 -6.22 -11.79
CA LEU A 32 0.68 -7.13 -10.78
C LEU A 32 1.35 -8.31 -11.48
N GLY A 33 2.41 -8.84 -10.87
CA GLY A 33 3.00 -10.08 -11.31
C GLY A 33 2.00 -11.23 -11.21
N ALA A 34 2.21 -12.25 -12.01
CA ALA A 34 1.35 -13.42 -12.10
C ALA A 34 2.19 -14.69 -12.28
N LYS A 35 1.52 -15.82 -12.38
CA LYS A 35 2.10 -17.07 -12.86
C LYS A 35 1.44 -17.47 -14.17
N ALA A 36 2.22 -17.97 -15.10
CA ALA A 36 1.70 -18.63 -16.30
C ALA A 36 1.12 -20.01 -15.94
N ASN A 37 0.48 -20.67 -16.92
CA ASN A 37 -0.13 -21.99 -16.75
C ASN A 37 0.88 -23.10 -16.40
N ASP A 38 2.17 -22.87 -16.70
CA ASP A 38 3.28 -23.77 -16.39
C ASP A 38 4.00 -23.39 -15.08
N ASP A 39 3.36 -22.56 -14.23
CA ASP A 39 3.89 -22.00 -12.98
C ASP A 39 5.10 -21.07 -13.14
N SER A 40 5.53 -20.76 -14.37
CA SER A 40 6.60 -19.79 -14.59
C SER A 40 6.17 -18.37 -14.17
N PRO A 41 7.10 -17.55 -13.61
CA PRO A 41 6.78 -16.20 -13.18
C PRO A 41 6.54 -15.29 -14.38
N ILE A 42 5.47 -14.50 -14.31
CA ILE A 42 5.24 -13.34 -15.16
C ILE A 42 5.43 -12.12 -14.27
N ASN A 43 6.55 -11.41 -14.40
CA ASN A 43 6.79 -10.22 -13.60
C ASN A 43 5.79 -9.11 -13.96
N GLY A 44 5.33 -8.40 -12.93
CA GLY A 44 4.50 -7.21 -13.07
C GLY A 44 5.36 -5.96 -13.29
N THR A 45 4.71 -4.80 -13.18
CA THR A 45 5.39 -3.52 -13.36
C THR A 45 6.42 -3.28 -12.26
N THR A 46 7.61 -2.82 -12.66
CA THR A 46 8.63 -2.28 -11.76
C THR A 46 8.80 -0.81 -12.09
N LEU A 47 8.72 0.05 -11.08
CA LEU A 47 8.85 1.49 -11.21
C LEU A 47 10.12 1.96 -10.52
N ASN A 48 10.83 2.91 -11.12
CA ASN A 48 11.92 3.61 -10.45
C ASN A 48 11.40 4.91 -9.82
N LEU A 49 11.60 5.07 -8.51
CA LEU A 49 11.32 6.30 -7.78
C LEU A 49 12.57 7.17 -7.77
N VAL A 50 12.39 8.39 -8.25
CA VAL A 50 13.37 9.48 -8.20
C VAL A 50 12.82 10.63 -7.37
N VAL A 51 13.70 11.44 -6.80
CA VAL A 51 13.33 12.60 -6.01
C VAL A 51 13.91 13.86 -6.65
N ILE A 52 13.03 14.63 -7.26
CA ILE A 52 13.39 15.90 -7.92
C ILE A 52 13.76 16.91 -6.85
N ASP A 53 14.98 17.46 -6.97
CA ASP A 53 15.57 18.45 -6.08
C ASP A 53 15.55 18.05 -4.59
N LYS A 54 15.53 16.75 -4.28
CA LYS A 54 15.36 16.20 -2.92
C LYS A 54 14.07 16.60 -2.21
N VAL A 55 13.07 17.09 -2.93
CA VAL A 55 11.80 17.58 -2.35
C VAL A 55 10.57 16.90 -2.94
N THR A 56 10.63 16.44 -4.19
CA THR A 56 9.44 15.89 -4.86
C THR A 56 9.69 14.46 -5.33
N PRO A 57 9.11 13.45 -4.65
CA PRO A 57 9.15 12.09 -5.15
C PRO A 57 8.29 11.97 -6.40
N SER A 58 8.83 11.30 -7.42
CA SER A 58 8.23 11.08 -8.73
C SER A 58 8.67 9.72 -9.25
N PHE A 59 7.82 9.05 -10.02
CA PHE A 59 8.25 7.91 -10.82
C PHE A 59 8.93 8.39 -12.09
N ASP A 60 10.09 7.80 -12.38
CA ASP A 60 10.82 8.06 -13.61
C ASP A 60 9.95 7.74 -14.85
N LYS A 61 10.29 8.32 -15.99
CA LYS A 61 9.64 8.06 -17.27
C LYS A 61 10.04 6.69 -17.83
N VAL A 62 11.26 6.25 -17.54
CA VAL A 62 11.79 4.98 -18.00
C VAL A 62 11.62 3.97 -16.88
N ASP A 63 10.87 2.90 -17.16
CA ASP A 63 10.75 1.79 -16.23
C ASP A 63 11.99 0.91 -16.30
N PRO A 64 12.50 0.44 -15.14
CA PRO A 64 13.51 -0.60 -15.10
C PRO A 64 12.96 -1.94 -15.62
N GLU A 65 13.84 -2.93 -15.74
CA GLU A 65 13.44 -4.31 -16.01
C GLU A 65 12.43 -4.79 -14.95
N ALA A 66 11.42 -5.53 -15.41
CA ALA A 66 10.37 -6.03 -14.55
C ALA A 66 10.89 -7.14 -13.62
N THR A 67 10.92 -6.87 -12.32
CA THR A 67 11.39 -7.82 -11.29
C THR A 67 10.35 -8.08 -10.19
N SER A 68 9.12 -7.58 -10.35
CA SER A 68 8.08 -7.76 -9.32
C SER A 68 7.65 -9.22 -9.14
N TYR A 69 7.27 -9.55 -7.90
CA TYR A 69 6.82 -10.89 -7.53
C TYR A 69 5.37 -11.15 -7.95
N ASN A 70 4.96 -12.41 -7.87
CA ASN A 70 3.57 -12.80 -8.08
C ASN A 70 2.63 -11.98 -7.16
N ASN A 71 1.53 -11.50 -7.71
CA ASN A 71 0.55 -10.58 -7.10
C ASN A 71 1.09 -9.19 -6.70
N ALA A 72 2.33 -8.86 -7.01
CA ALA A 72 2.93 -7.58 -6.63
C ALA A 72 3.33 -6.73 -7.84
N TYR A 73 3.38 -5.43 -7.64
CA TYR A 73 4.22 -4.54 -8.45
C TYR A 73 5.41 -4.09 -7.58
N GLU A 74 6.47 -3.59 -8.20
CA GLU A 74 7.66 -3.17 -7.48
C GLU A 74 7.91 -1.66 -7.63
N VAL A 75 8.40 -1.06 -6.56
CA VAL A 75 9.00 0.28 -6.58
C VAL A 75 10.44 0.18 -6.10
N VAL A 76 11.38 0.50 -6.97
CA VAL A 76 12.80 0.63 -6.67
C VAL A 76 13.10 2.09 -6.38
N THR A 77 13.86 2.36 -5.34
CA THR A 77 14.20 3.73 -4.94
C THR A 77 15.67 4.02 -5.22
N GLY A 78 15.93 5.21 -5.77
CA GLY A 78 17.29 5.71 -5.96
C GLY A 78 18.00 6.06 -4.64
N ASN A 79 19.28 6.42 -4.78
CA ASN A 79 20.09 7.02 -3.71
C ASN A 79 20.20 8.55 -3.85
N ASP A 80 19.27 9.15 -4.60
CA ASP A 80 19.18 10.59 -4.89
C ASP A 80 18.51 11.41 -3.77
N PHE A 81 18.01 10.72 -2.73
CA PHE A 81 17.51 11.31 -1.49
C PHE A 81 18.01 10.53 -0.27
N THR A 82 17.82 11.11 0.91
CA THR A 82 18.13 10.50 2.21
C THR A 82 16.85 10.22 3.01
N LEU A 83 16.97 9.40 4.05
CA LEU A 83 15.88 9.21 5.00
C LEU A 83 15.47 10.53 5.69
N ALA A 84 16.40 11.46 5.89
CA ALA A 84 16.10 12.79 6.40
C ALA A 84 15.22 13.58 5.41
N ASP A 85 15.58 13.61 4.12
CA ASP A 85 14.78 14.27 3.08
C ASP A 85 13.35 13.69 3.04
N ALA A 86 13.22 12.36 3.13
CA ALA A 86 11.92 11.69 3.15
C ALA A 86 11.09 12.00 4.40
N ASN A 87 11.73 12.21 5.55
CA ASN A 87 11.07 12.60 6.78
C ASN A 87 10.63 14.06 6.77
N ASP A 88 11.55 14.96 6.44
CA ASP A 88 11.32 16.41 6.51
C ASP A 88 10.27 16.86 5.49
N ASN A 89 10.21 16.19 4.33
CA ASN A 89 9.25 16.47 3.28
C ASN A 89 8.06 15.50 3.25
N ASN A 90 7.98 14.58 4.22
CA ASN A 90 6.92 13.57 4.35
C ASN A 90 6.62 12.81 3.06
N PHE A 91 7.65 12.21 2.45
CA PHE A 91 7.49 11.41 1.25
C PHE A 91 6.59 10.20 1.50
N PHE A 92 5.85 9.81 0.47
CA PHE A 92 5.17 8.53 0.46
C PHE A 92 5.17 7.91 -0.93
N ILE A 93 5.11 6.58 -0.93
CA ILE A 93 4.71 5.76 -2.07
C ILE A 93 3.60 4.81 -1.65
N GLY A 94 2.89 4.24 -2.62
CA GLY A 94 1.94 3.18 -2.35
C GLY A 94 0.88 3.04 -3.42
N LEU A 95 -0.29 2.57 -3.01
CA LEU A 95 -1.41 2.28 -3.88
C LEU A 95 -2.47 3.37 -3.80
N ALA A 96 -2.96 3.82 -4.95
CA ALA A 96 -4.22 4.54 -5.06
C ALA A 96 -5.34 3.63 -5.57
N SER A 97 -6.54 3.94 -5.09
CA SER A 97 -7.79 3.48 -5.70
C SER A 97 -8.50 4.71 -6.30
N SER A 98 -9.35 4.46 -7.28
CA SER A 98 -10.31 5.45 -7.74
C SER A 98 -11.70 4.82 -7.65
N PRO A 99 -12.41 5.00 -6.52
CA PRO A 99 -13.71 4.37 -6.29
C PRO A 99 -14.74 4.69 -7.38
N ASP A 100 -14.62 5.85 -8.02
CA ASP A 100 -15.51 6.36 -9.08
C ASP A 100 -14.79 6.56 -10.43
N GLY A 101 -13.50 6.24 -10.52
CA GLY A 101 -12.67 6.48 -11.72
C GLY A 101 -12.30 7.95 -11.96
N SER A 102 -12.77 8.90 -11.12
CA SER A 102 -12.63 10.34 -11.35
C SER A 102 -11.48 10.97 -10.55
N LYS A 103 -11.18 10.42 -9.37
CA LYS A 103 -10.10 10.90 -8.50
C LYS A 103 -9.30 9.73 -7.93
N SER A 104 -7.97 9.81 -8.03
CA SER A 104 -7.07 8.90 -7.32
C SER A 104 -7.03 9.30 -5.85
N SER A 105 -7.45 8.39 -4.96
CA SER A 105 -7.30 8.54 -3.51
C SER A 105 -6.25 7.55 -3.01
N PRO A 106 -5.30 7.98 -2.16
CA PRO A 106 -4.39 7.05 -1.51
C PRO A 106 -5.19 6.03 -0.72
N THR A 107 -4.87 4.75 -0.90
CA THR A 107 -5.53 3.63 -0.21
C THR A 107 -4.60 3.02 0.83
N ALA A 108 -3.35 2.81 0.46
CA ALA A 108 -2.30 2.37 1.37
C ALA A 108 -0.99 3.02 0.94
N THR A 109 -0.33 3.72 1.85
CA THR A 109 0.92 4.42 1.58
C THR A 109 1.88 4.29 2.73
N PHE A 110 3.16 4.33 2.44
CA PHE A 110 4.23 4.34 3.43
C PHE A 110 5.37 5.25 2.96
N LYS A 111 6.22 5.64 3.90
CA LYS A 111 7.42 6.44 3.61
C LYS A 111 8.53 5.52 3.09
N PRO A 112 9.09 5.77 1.90
CA PRO A 112 10.21 4.99 1.38
C PRO A 112 11.53 5.39 2.03
N GLU A 113 12.44 4.43 2.14
CA GLU A 113 13.88 4.63 2.37
C GLU A 113 14.63 4.60 1.03
N PRO A 114 15.76 5.31 0.88
CA PRO A 114 16.54 5.30 -0.36
C PRO A 114 17.25 3.95 -0.57
N GLY A 115 17.53 3.61 -1.84
CA GLY A 115 18.32 2.43 -2.20
C GLY A 115 17.65 1.08 -1.95
N ASN A 116 16.32 1.06 -1.75
CA ASN A 116 15.52 -0.12 -1.46
C ASN A 116 14.59 -0.51 -2.62
N SER A 117 14.20 -1.78 -2.63
CA SER A 117 13.17 -2.34 -3.51
C SER A 117 11.95 -2.78 -2.69
N TYR A 118 10.77 -2.28 -3.06
CA TYR A 118 9.51 -2.56 -2.38
C TYR A 118 8.57 -3.37 -3.26
N GLN A 119 8.28 -4.60 -2.84
CA GLN A 119 7.25 -5.45 -3.45
C GLN A 119 5.91 -5.12 -2.82
N ILE A 120 5.03 -4.48 -3.57
CA ILE A 120 3.73 -4.01 -3.08
C ILE A 120 2.66 -4.94 -3.64
N GLU A 121 2.09 -5.76 -2.76
CA GLU A 121 0.97 -6.67 -3.04
C GLU A 121 -0.35 -6.06 -2.54
N PRO A 122 -1.22 -5.56 -3.42
CA PRO A 122 -2.55 -5.12 -3.03
C PRO A 122 -3.40 -6.31 -2.58
N VAL A 123 -3.57 -6.47 -1.28
CA VAL A 123 -4.52 -7.42 -0.71
C VAL A 123 -5.81 -6.70 -0.34
N ASN A 124 -6.96 -7.26 -0.73
CA ASN A 124 -8.26 -6.78 -0.25
C ASN A 124 -8.62 -7.48 1.07
N THR A 125 -7.63 -7.58 1.97
CA THR A 125 -7.75 -8.31 3.22
C THR A 125 -7.69 -7.33 4.38
N TYR A 126 -8.78 -7.27 5.15
CA TYR A 126 -8.86 -6.45 6.35
C TYR A 126 -8.67 -7.35 7.57
N TYR A 127 -7.92 -6.86 8.55
CA TYR A 127 -7.72 -7.55 9.81
C TYR A 127 -8.53 -6.86 10.90
N ILE A 128 -9.43 -7.60 11.54
CA ILE A 128 -10.20 -7.11 12.69
C ILE A 128 -9.58 -7.65 13.97
N THR A 129 -9.28 -6.75 14.91
CA THR A 129 -8.77 -7.07 16.24
C THR A 129 -9.36 -6.13 17.30
N TYR A 130 -9.18 -6.47 18.58
CA TYR A 130 -9.59 -5.65 19.71
C TYR A 130 -8.62 -5.80 20.89
N GLY A 131 -8.47 -4.76 21.71
CA GLY A 131 -7.44 -4.69 22.76
C GLY A 131 -7.47 -3.37 23.53
N GLY A 132 -6.61 -3.25 24.55
CA GLY A 132 -6.69 -2.18 25.55
C GLY A 132 -6.24 -0.79 25.09
N THR A 133 -5.31 -0.70 24.13
CA THR A 133 -4.81 0.59 23.61
C THR A 133 -4.23 0.39 22.22
N PHE A 134 -4.89 0.97 21.21
CA PHE A 134 -4.34 1.19 19.87
C PHE A 134 -4.44 2.68 19.58
N ALA A 135 -3.38 3.30 19.05
CA ALA A 135 -3.46 4.67 18.57
C ALA A 135 -4.07 4.70 17.16
N VAL A 136 -4.82 5.76 16.86
CA VAL A 136 -5.31 5.98 15.48
C VAL A 136 -4.10 6.15 14.56
N GLY A 137 -4.06 5.37 13.47
CA GLY A 137 -2.94 5.39 12.52
C GLY A 137 -1.74 4.51 12.90
N GLU A 138 -1.80 3.78 14.01
CA GLU A 138 -0.74 2.85 14.41
C GLU A 138 -0.64 1.64 13.45
N LEU A 139 0.56 1.35 12.96
CA LEU A 139 0.83 0.12 12.23
C LEU A 139 0.93 -1.06 13.21
N LEU A 140 0.01 -2.01 13.08
CA LEU A 140 -0.03 -3.20 13.93
C LEU A 140 0.71 -4.37 13.28
N ASN A 141 1.67 -4.96 14.00
CA ASN A 141 2.25 -6.23 13.61
C ASN A 141 1.33 -7.38 14.05
N VAL A 142 0.66 -8.00 13.07
CA VAL A 142 -0.29 -9.10 13.28
C VAL A 142 0.29 -10.25 14.12
N ALA A 143 1.57 -10.58 13.93
CA ALA A 143 2.22 -11.68 14.67
C ALA A 143 2.46 -11.37 16.15
N LYS A 144 2.36 -10.10 16.56
CA LYS A 144 2.59 -9.64 17.93
C LYS A 144 1.29 -9.33 18.69
N LEU A 145 0.13 -9.47 18.04
CA LEU A 145 -1.15 -9.27 18.70
C LEU A 145 -1.43 -10.39 19.70
N SER A 146 -1.89 -10.04 20.90
CA SER A 146 -2.22 -10.99 21.96
C SER A 146 -3.38 -11.93 21.60
N LYS A 147 -4.22 -11.51 20.64
CA LYS A 147 -5.28 -12.32 20.04
C LYS A 147 -5.09 -12.35 18.53
N LYS A 148 -5.32 -13.53 17.93
CA LYS A 148 -5.28 -13.69 16.48
C LYS A 148 -6.38 -12.82 15.85
N PRO A 149 -6.04 -11.86 14.98
CA PRO A 149 -7.05 -11.08 14.28
C PRO A 149 -7.83 -11.96 13.31
N LEU A 150 -9.08 -11.57 13.03
CA LEU A 150 -9.84 -12.15 11.94
C LEU A 150 -9.44 -11.46 10.64
N ALA A 151 -8.90 -12.24 9.71
CA ALA A 151 -8.66 -11.81 8.35
C ALA A 151 -9.95 -11.96 7.53
N ILE A 152 -10.39 -10.88 6.90
CA ILE A 152 -11.51 -10.87 5.97
C ILE A 152 -10.96 -10.52 4.60
N ASP A 153 -10.88 -11.53 3.75
CA ASP A 153 -10.50 -11.38 2.35
C ASP A 153 -11.74 -11.04 1.51
N PHE A 154 -11.86 -9.78 1.12
CA PHE A 154 -12.92 -9.28 0.24
C PHE A 154 -12.67 -9.56 -1.25
N THR A 155 -11.64 -10.35 -1.60
CA THR A 155 -11.60 -10.99 -2.92
C THR A 155 -12.54 -12.21 -2.98
N THR A 156 -12.78 -12.85 -1.84
CA THR A 156 -13.61 -14.05 -1.70
C THR A 156 -14.96 -13.78 -1.01
N HIS A 157 -15.12 -12.62 -0.38
CA HIS A 157 -16.36 -12.19 0.27
C HIS A 157 -17.01 -10.98 -0.41
N LYS A 158 -18.33 -10.81 -0.24
CA LYS A 158 -19.07 -9.62 -0.69
C LYS A 158 -18.73 -8.41 0.19
N ALA A 159 -19.12 -7.20 -0.24
CA ALA A 159 -18.82 -5.96 0.50
C ALA A 159 -19.54 -5.86 1.86
N ASP A 160 -20.60 -6.64 2.08
CA ASP A 160 -21.47 -6.65 3.25
C ASP A 160 -21.16 -7.78 4.24
N VAL A 161 -19.88 -7.93 4.61
CA VAL A 161 -19.48 -8.91 5.63
C VAL A 161 -19.91 -8.46 7.03
N ALA A 162 -20.73 -9.27 7.69
CA ALA A 162 -21.05 -9.13 9.11
C ALA A 162 -20.13 -10.02 9.97
N VAL A 163 -19.74 -9.51 11.14
CA VAL A 163 -18.82 -10.21 12.07
C VAL A 163 -19.42 -10.23 13.46
N ASN A 164 -19.45 -11.42 14.08
CA ASN A 164 -19.87 -11.59 15.46
C ASN A 164 -18.66 -11.84 16.39
N HIS A 165 -18.78 -11.36 17.63
CA HIS A 165 -17.93 -11.79 18.73
C HIS A 165 -18.45 -13.09 19.32
N ASN A 166 -17.57 -14.07 19.44
CA ASN A 166 -17.83 -15.25 20.25
C ASN A 166 -17.52 -14.98 21.73
N ALA A 167 -18.09 -15.81 22.61
CA ALA A 167 -17.87 -15.73 24.06
C ALA A 167 -16.41 -15.97 24.48
N ASP A 168 -15.63 -16.67 23.65
CA ASP A 168 -14.18 -16.90 23.85
C ASP A 168 -13.31 -15.71 23.39
N GLY A 169 -13.95 -14.66 22.86
CA GLY A 169 -13.25 -13.49 22.33
C GLY A 169 -12.64 -13.68 20.95
N THR A 170 -13.05 -14.72 20.21
CA THR A 170 -12.77 -14.83 18.77
C THR A 170 -13.82 -14.10 17.94
N PHE A 171 -13.49 -13.81 16.68
CA PHE A 171 -14.45 -13.28 15.71
C PHE A 171 -14.83 -14.35 14.70
N VAL A 172 -16.08 -14.32 14.25
CA VAL A 172 -16.57 -15.18 13.16
C VAL A 172 -17.34 -14.36 12.14
N ILE A 173 -17.09 -14.65 10.85
CA ILE A 173 -17.89 -14.12 9.75
C ILE A 173 -19.28 -14.76 9.80
N VAL A 174 -20.31 -13.94 9.80
CA VAL A 174 -21.70 -14.36 9.74
C VAL A 174 -22.10 -14.50 8.28
N LYS A 175 -22.84 -15.57 7.95
CA LYS A 175 -23.41 -15.78 6.61
C LYS A 175 -24.68 -14.99 6.41
#